data_AF-A0A968SNQ1-F1
#
_entry.id   AF-A0A968SNQ1-F1
#
_cell.length_a   1.000
_cell.length_b   1.000
_cell.length_c   1.000
_cell.angle_alpha   90.00
_cell.angle_beta   90.00
_cell.angle_gamma   90.00
#
_symmetry.space_group_name_H-M   'P 1'
#
loop_
_entity.id
_entity.type
_entity.pdbx_description
1 polymer ?
#
loop_
_entity_poly.entity_id
_entity_poly.type
_entity_poly.pdbx_seq_one_letter_code
_entity_poly.pdbx_strand_id
1 'polypeptide(L)' 'LIENFFAKLKQYRGIATRYDKRAENFLGAIYLAAAVIWLI' A
#
# COMPACT_ATOMS: atom_id res chain seq x y z
N LEU A 1 -15.82 -2.35 -4.77
CA LEU A 1 -15.10 -1.15 -4.27
C LEU A 1 -13.86 -1.52 -3.44
N ILE A 2 -14.02 -2.36 -2.42
CA ILE A 2 -12.90 -2.82 -1.57
C ILE A 2 -11.85 -3.60 -2.38
N GLU A 3 -12.27 -4.46 -3.31
CA GLU A 3 -11.35 -5.24 -4.15
C GLU A 3 -10.53 -4.36 -5.09
N ASN A 4 -11.08 -3.24 -5.56
CA ASN A 4 -10.36 -2.29 -6.41
C ASN A 4 -9.29 -1.53 -5.60
N PHE A 5 -9.58 -1.25 -4.33
CA PHE A 5 -8.61 -0.69 -3.38
C PHE A 5 -7.44 -1.67 -3.15
N PHE A 6 -7.74 -2.95 -2.89
CA PHE A 6 -6.70 -3.97 -2.74
C PHE A 6 -5.94 -4.27 -4.05
N ALA A 7 -6.59 -4.12 -5.21
CA ALA A 7 -5.93 -4.24 -6.51
C ALA A 7 -4.93 -3.09 -6.74
N LYS A 8 -5.31 -1.84 -6.45
CA LYS A 8 -4.40 -0.69 -6.49
C LYS A 8 -3.27 -0.80 -5.45
N LEU A 9 -3.56 -1.29 -4.24
CA LEU A 9 -2.54 -1.52 -3.22
C LEU A 9 -1.50 -2.56 -3.67
N LYS A 10 -1.94 -3.60 -4.37
CA LYS A 10 -1.06 -4.65 -4.94
C LYS A 10 -0.21 -4.18 -6.13
N GLN A 11 -0.57 -3.09 -6.82
CA GLN A 11 0.31 -2.49 -7.84
C GLN A 11 1.57 -1.88 -7.24
N TYR A 12 1.54 -1.46 -5.98
CA TYR A 12 2.73 -0.98 -5.28
C TYR A 12 3.63 -2.16 -4.94
N ARG A 13 4.60 -2.43 -5.83
CA ARG A 13 5.56 -3.54 -5.73
C ARG A 13 6.30 -3.55 -4.39
N GLY A 14 6.61 -2.39 -3.80
CA GLY A 14 7.22 -2.30 -2.46
C GLY A 14 6.36 -2.89 -1.33
N ILE A 15 5.03 -2.74 -1.43
CA ILE A 15 4.05 -3.29 -0.47
C ILE A 15 3.82 -4.78 -0.78
N ALA A 16 3.62 -5.14 -2.05
CA ALA A 16 3.31 -6.52 -2.45
C ALA A 16 4.44 -7.51 -2.13
N THR A 17 5.70 -7.09 -2.29
CA THR A 17 6.86 -7.96 -2.03
C THR A 17 7.37 -7.90 -0.59
N ARG A 18 6.74 -7.10 0.30
CA ARG A 18 7.24 -6.79 1.66
C ARG A 18 8.76 -6.56 1.65
N TYR A 19 9.21 -5.57 0.89
CA TYR A 19 10.65 -5.30 0.81
C TYR A 19 11.22 -4.76 2.13
N ASP A 20 10.36 -4.16 2.94
CA ASP A 20 10.73 -3.59 4.23
C ASP A 20 10.80 -4.62 5.35
N LYS A 21 12.00 -4.76 5.92
CA LYS A 21 12.24 -5.58 7.12
C LYS A 21 11.66 -4.94 8.39
N ARG A 22 11.39 -3.64 8.39
CA ARG A 22 10.77 -2.90 9.51
C ARG A 22 9.27 -2.77 9.28
N ALA A 23 8.49 -3.29 10.23
CA ALA A 23 7.03 -3.21 10.20
C ALA A 23 6.52 -1.75 10.15
N GLU A 24 7.24 -0.81 10.76
CA GLU A 24 6.89 0.62 10.76
C GLU A 24 6.93 1.23 9.35
N ASN A 25 7.97 0.92 8.57
CA ASN A 25 8.11 1.46 7.21
C ASN A 25 7.08 0.81 6.27
N PHE A 26 6.78 -0.47 6.49
CA PHE A 26 5.71 -1.16 5.77
C PHE A 26 4.33 -0.56 6.05
N LEU A 27 4.02 -0.26 7.31
CA LEU A 27 2.77 0.42 7.69
C LEU A 27 2.73 1.84 7.13
N GLY A 28 3.81 2.60 7.21
CA GLY A 28 3.92 3.94 6.64
C GLY A 28 3.65 3.95 5.13
N ALA A 29 4.21 2.99 4.38
CA ALA A 29 3.94 2.82 2.96
C ALA A 29 2.47 2.47 2.66
N ILE A 30 1.82 1.67 3.50
CA ILE A 30 0.39 1.35 3.38
C ILE A 30 -0.45 2.60 3.62
N TYR A 31 -0.16 3.40 4.65
CA TYR A 31 -0.90 4.65 4.92
C TYR A 31 -0.73 5.67 3.78
N LEU A 32 0.48 5.80 3.24
CA LEU A 32 0.75 6.64 2.07
C LEU A 32 -0.03 6.17 0.84
N ALA A 33 0.03 4.88 0.52
CA ALA A 33 -0.72 4.31 -0.60
C ALA A 33 -2.24 4.47 -0.40
N ALA A 34 -2.75 4.25 0.81
CA ALA A 34 -4.15 4.43 1.15
C ALA A 34 -4.60 5.89 0.97
N ALA A 35 -3.80 6.87 1.42
CA ALA A 35 -4.07 8.28 1.25
C ALA A 35 -4.06 8.68 -0.23
N VAL A 36 -3.12 8.18 -1.03
CA VAL A 36 -3.06 8.43 -2.49
C VAL A 36 -4.27 7.83 -3.21
N ILE A 37 -4.69 6.62 -2.83
CA ILE A 37 -5.88 5.98 -3.43
C ILE A 37 -7.17 6.71 -3.03
N TRP A 38 -7.22 7.32 -1.84
CA TRP A 38 -8.37 8.10 -1.37
C TRP A 38 -8.46 9.49 -2.03
N LEU A 39 -7.33 10.10 -2.38
CA LEU A 39 -7.26 11.44 -2.97
C LEU A 39 -7.48 11.43 -4.49
N ILE A 40 -7.50 10.25 -5.11
CA ILE A 40 -7.83 9.97 -6.52
C ILE A 40 -9.29 9.58 -6.66
#